data_AF-A0A535UF00-F1
#
_entry.id   AF-A0A535UF00-F1
#
_cell.length_a   1.000
_cell.length_b   1.000
_cell.length_c   1.000
_cell.angle_alpha   90.00
_cell.angle_beta   90.00
_cell.angle_gamma   90.00
#
_symmetry.space_group_name_H-M   'P 1'
#
loop_
_entity.id
_entity.type
_entity.pdbx_description
1 polymer ?
#
loop_
_entity_poly.entity_id
_entity_poly.type
_entity_poly.pdbx_seq_one_letter_code
_entity_poly.pdbx_strand_id
1 'polypeptide(L)'
;GQTVAEEQPSFGRSYQTPFADRIRNLAGVSTIAVGAISGYDDVNSIILAGRADLCALGRAHLYDPAWTLHAAAEQEVAVTWPVQFQRGSRKPPTGRTDGPRPRLELIRGGPTRGRHERWRPRSTQ
;
A
#
# COMPACT_ATOMS: atom_id res chain seq x y z
N GLY A 1 -5.48 -28.64 -1.08
CA GLY A 1 -5.04 -27.44 -0.37
C GLY A 1 -5.04 -27.78 1.08
N GLN A 2 -6.22 -27.86 1.68
CA GLN A 2 -6.60 -28.77 2.76
C GLN A 2 -8.10 -29.02 2.58
N THR A 3 -8.43 -29.94 1.69
CA THR A 3 -9.79 -30.14 1.16
C THR A 3 -10.49 -31.31 1.85
N VAL A 4 -9.71 -32.14 2.55
CA VAL A 4 -10.15 -33.25 3.41
C VAL A 4 -9.46 -33.14 4.78
N ALA A 5 -10.05 -33.75 5.80
CA ALA A 5 -9.64 -33.55 7.19
C ALA A 5 -8.20 -34.01 7.48
N GLU A 6 -7.75 -35.05 6.80
CA GLU A 6 -6.45 -35.70 7.01
C GLU A 6 -5.32 -35.04 6.20
N GLU A 7 -5.64 -34.13 5.27
CA GLU A 7 -4.63 -33.46 4.44
C GLU A 7 -3.75 -32.58 5.35
N GLN A 8 -2.42 -32.76 5.27
CA GLN A 8 -1.42 -31.96 5.97
C GLN A 8 -0.60 -31.16 4.96
N PRO A 9 -1.07 -29.95 4.60
CA PRO A 9 -0.41 -29.14 3.60
C PRO A 9 0.85 -28.54 4.19
N SER A 10 1.90 -28.42 3.38
CA SER A 10 3.02 -27.56 3.74
C SER A 10 2.58 -26.11 3.65
N PHE A 11 2.14 -25.56 4.77
CA PHE A 11 1.76 -24.16 4.86
C PHE A 11 3.01 -23.29 4.71
N GLY A 12 2.92 -22.30 3.85
CA GLY A 12 4.01 -21.38 3.55
C GLY A 12 3.52 -20.27 2.65
N ARG A 13 4.43 -19.34 2.31
CA ARG A 13 4.14 -18.26 1.36
C ARG A 13 3.67 -18.86 0.04
N SER A 14 2.52 -18.41 -0.45
CA SER A 14 2.03 -18.77 -1.79
C SER A 14 1.86 -20.29 -2.02
N TYR A 15 1.58 -21.06 -0.97
CA TYR A 15 1.60 -22.54 -0.96
C TYR A 15 0.61 -23.21 -1.94
N GLN A 16 -0.46 -22.54 -2.36
CA GLN A 16 -1.41 -23.08 -3.34
C GLN A 16 -1.10 -22.67 -4.78
N THR A 17 -0.14 -21.76 -4.99
CA THR A 17 0.26 -21.28 -6.32
C THR A 17 0.70 -22.40 -7.26
N PRO A 18 1.45 -23.44 -6.83
CA PRO A 18 1.82 -24.54 -7.73
C PRO A 18 0.62 -25.28 -8.32
N PHE A 19 -0.53 -25.31 -7.63
CA PHE A 19 -1.75 -25.90 -8.18
C PHE A 19 -2.38 -25.01 -9.26
N ALA A 20 -2.46 -23.70 -9.01
CA ALA A 20 -2.96 -22.74 -10.00
C ALA A 20 -2.10 -22.74 -11.28
N ASP A 21 -0.77 -22.80 -11.10
CA ASP A 21 0.23 -22.89 -12.17
C ASP A 21 0.01 -24.14 -13.03
N ARG A 22 -0.07 -25.31 -12.37
CA ARG A 22 -0.28 -26.58 -13.04
C ARG A 22 -1.60 -26.61 -13.81
N ILE A 23 -2.69 -26.14 -13.21
CA ILE A 23 -4.01 -26.12 -13.87
C ILE A 23 -3.98 -25.18 -15.08
N ARG A 24 -3.42 -23.97 -14.93
CA ARG A 24 -3.32 -22.99 -16.01
C ARG A 24 -2.54 -23.54 -17.20
N ASN A 25 -1.33 -24.04 -16.92
CA ASN A 25 -0.38 -24.39 -17.97
C ASN A 25 -0.62 -25.78 -18.57
N LEU A 26 -1.28 -26.71 -17.86
CA LEU A 26 -1.63 -28.02 -18.41
C LEU A 26 -3.04 -28.08 -19.01
N ALA A 27 -4.02 -27.44 -18.37
CA ALA A 27 -5.41 -27.49 -18.85
C ALA A 27 -5.78 -26.29 -19.73
N GLY A 28 -4.93 -25.26 -19.83
CA GLY A 28 -5.15 -24.10 -20.70
C GLY A 28 -6.34 -23.22 -20.26
N VAL A 29 -6.75 -23.32 -19.00
CA VAL A 29 -7.86 -22.55 -18.43
C VAL A 29 -7.33 -21.43 -17.55
N SER A 30 -8.03 -20.29 -17.52
CA SER A 30 -7.63 -19.19 -16.65
C SER A 30 -7.73 -19.57 -15.18
N THR A 31 -6.73 -19.17 -14.37
CA THR A 31 -6.68 -19.50 -12.95
C THR A 31 -6.48 -18.29 -12.05
N ILE A 32 -6.99 -18.42 -10.82
CA ILE A 32 -6.80 -17.46 -9.74
C ILE A 32 -5.93 -18.12 -8.67
N ALA A 33 -4.75 -17.58 -8.40
CA ALA A 33 -3.90 -18.04 -7.29
C ALA A 33 -4.40 -17.48 -5.95
N VAL A 34 -4.31 -18.31 -4.91
CA VAL A 34 -4.69 -18.02 -3.53
C VAL A 34 -3.66 -18.60 -2.56
N GLY A 35 -3.83 -18.34 -1.27
CA GLY A 35 -3.10 -19.03 -0.21
C GLY A 35 -1.83 -18.32 0.22
N ALA A 36 -1.92 -17.55 1.31
CA ALA A 36 -0.81 -16.84 1.93
C ALA A 36 -0.02 -15.92 0.98
N ILE A 37 -0.75 -15.22 0.11
CA ILE A 37 -0.27 -14.11 -0.72
C ILE A 37 -0.54 -12.83 0.08
N SER A 38 0.50 -12.04 0.37
CA SER A 38 0.38 -10.89 1.28
C SER A 38 1.01 -9.59 0.77
N GLY A 39 2.01 -9.64 -0.12
CA GLY A 39 2.67 -8.46 -0.68
C GLY A 39 2.41 -8.31 -2.19
N TYR A 40 2.51 -7.10 -2.74
CA TYR A 40 2.39 -6.92 -4.18
C TYR A 40 3.54 -7.60 -4.93
N ASP A 41 4.71 -7.75 -4.31
CA ASP A 41 5.82 -8.54 -4.85
C ASP A 41 5.47 -10.02 -5.04
N ASP A 42 4.64 -10.61 -4.15
CA ASP A 42 4.08 -11.95 -4.39
C ASP A 42 3.25 -11.96 -5.67
N VAL A 43 2.29 -11.02 -5.76
CA VAL A 43 1.35 -10.95 -6.86
C VAL A 43 2.09 -10.78 -8.19
N ASN A 44 3.01 -9.83 -8.25
CA ASN A 44 3.84 -9.59 -9.43
C ASN A 44 4.65 -10.84 -9.80
N SER A 45 5.27 -11.50 -8.81
CA SER A 45 6.05 -12.73 -9.05
C SER A 45 5.22 -13.92 -9.54
N ILE A 46 3.92 -13.96 -9.21
CA ILE A 46 3.01 -15.01 -9.67
C ILE A 46 2.54 -14.71 -11.10
N ILE A 47 2.07 -13.49 -11.35
CA ILE A 47 1.52 -13.08 -12.63
C ILE A 47 2.60 -13.01 -13.71
N LEU A 48 3.74 -12.36 -13.44
CA LEU A 48 4.84 -12.22 -14.41
C LEU A 48 5.48 -13.56 -14.75
N ALA A 49 5.44 -14.53 -13.84
CA ALA A 49 5.91 -15.89 -14.10
C ALA A 49 4.88 -16.74 -14.89
N GLY A 50 3.70 -16.21 -15.21
CA GLY A 50 2.64 -16.95 -15.90
C GLY A 50 2.04 -18.09 -15.07
N ARG A 51 2.12 -18.00 -13.73
CA ARG A 51 1.63 -19.05 -12.81
C ARG A 51 0.15 -18.91 -12.49
N ALA A 52 -0.44 -17.75 -12.72
CA ALA A 52 -1.88 -17.50 -12.65
C ALA A 52 -2.22 -16.26 -13.46
N ASP A 53 -3.50 -16.06 -13.75
CA ASP A 53 -3.99 -14.85 -14.44
C ASP A 53 -4.48 -13.79 -13.45
N LEU A 54 -4.87 -14.21 -12.24
CA LEU A 54 -5.23 -13.33 -11.12
C LEU A 54 -4.71 -13.87 -9.79
N CYS A 55 -4.63 -12.99 -8.79
CA CYS A 55 -4.35 -13.34 -7.40
C CYS A 55 -5.51 -12.88 -6.52
N ALA A 56 -6.01 -13.76 -5.67
CA ALA A 56 -7.00 -13.43 -4.65
C ALA A 56 -6.34 -13.35 -3.26
N LEU A 57 -6.67 -12.26 -2.57
CA LEU A 57 -6.10 -11.88 -1.29
C LEU A 57 -7.17 -12.00 -0.20
N GLY A 58 -6.81 -12.63 0.92
CA GLY A 58 -7.71 -12.81 2.06
C GLY A 58 -7.27 -11.98 3.25
N ARG A 59 -6.44 -12.59 4.12
CA ARG A 59 -5.94 -11.95 5.34
C ARG A 59 -5.22 -10.61 5.11
N ALA A 60 -4.60 -10.40 3.94
CA ALA A 60 -3.99 -9.13 3.57
C ALA A 60 -5.02 -7.98 3.55
N HIS A 61 -6.18 -8.18 2.91
CA HIS A 61 -7.26 -7.18 2.92
C HIS A 61 -7.94 -7.02 4.28
N LEU A 62 -7.94 -8.06 5.11
CA LEU A 62 -8.45 -7.94 6.49
C LEU A 62 -7.54 -7.08 7.37
N TYR A 63 -6.22 -7.20 7.18
CA TYR A 63 -5.23 -6.38 7.88
C TYR A 63 -5.19 -4.94 7.34
N ASP A 64 -5.27 -4.78 6.02
CA ASP A 64 -5.26 -3.50 5.32
C ASP A 64 -6.35 -3.48 4.23
N PRO A 65 -7.54 -2.91 4.50
CA PRO A 65 -8.62 -2.84 3.52
C PRO A 65 -8.27 -1.99 2.27
N ALA A 66 -7.32 -1.07 2.39
CA ALA A 66 -6.83 -0.24 1.30
C ALA A 66 -5.58 -0.82 0.61
N TRP A 67 -5.25 -2.09 0.89
CA TRP A 67 -4.06 -2.78 0.39
C TRP A 67 -3.79 -2.55 -1.10
N THR A 68 -4.82 -2.62 -1.94
CA THR A 68 -4.66 -2.44 -3.40
C THR A 68 -4.27 -1.00 -3.76
N LEU A 69 -4.82 -0.01 -3.06
CA LEU A 69 -4.47 1.40 -3.25
C LEU A 69 -3.04 1.66 -2.75
N HIS A 70 -2.67 1.09 -1.61
CA HIS A 70 -1.32 1.19 -1.06
C HIS A 70 -0.28 0.49 -1.96
N ALA A 71 -0.59 -0.71 -2.46
CA ALA A 71 0.24 -1.43 -3.42
C ALA A 71 0.45 -0.64 -4.71
N ALA A 72 -0.57 0.05 -5.22
CA ALA A 72 -0.45 0.93 -6.37
C ALA A 72 0.43 2.14 -6.06
N ALA A 73 0.24 2.78 -4.89
CA ALA A 73 1.03 3.93 -4.47
C ALA A 73 2.51 3.58 -4.25
N GLU A 74 2.82 2.39 -3.72
CA GLU A 74 4.20 1.92 -3.54
C GLU A 74 4.91 1.60 -4.86
N GLN A 75 4.15 1.19 -5.88
CA GLN A 75 4.66 0.93 -7.23
C GLN A 75 4.55 2.13 -8.16
N GLU A 76 4.19 3.31 -7.63
CA GLU A 76 4.00 4.55 -8.39
C GLU A 76 2.98 4.42 -9.54
N VAL A 77 2.04 3.48 -9.42
CA VAL A 77 0.96 3.26 -10.39
C VAL A 77 -0.19 4.22 -10.08
N ALA A 78 -0.54 5.07 -11.05
CA ALA A 78 -1.67 5.96 -10.92
C ALA A 78 -3.00 5.20 -11.00
N VAL A 79 -3.75 5.23 -9.89
CA VAL A 79 -5.12 4.70 -9.81
C VAL A 79 -6.07 5.76 -9.28
N THR A 80 -7.36 5.64 -9.59
CA THR A 80 -8.37 6.57 -9.07
C THR A 80 -8.68 6.26 -7.61
N TRP A 81 -8.34 7.19 -6.71
CA TRP A 81 -8.71 7.12 -5.29
C TRP A 81 -10.11 7.71 -5.08
N PRO A 82 -10.89 7.21 -4.09
CA PRO A 82 -12.09 7.90 -3.63
C PRO A 82 -11.80 9.36 -3.32
N VAL A 83 -12.68 10.27 -3.72
CA VAL A 83 -12.44 11.72 -3.64
C VAL A 83 -12.05 12.18 -2.23
N GLN A 84 -12.64 11.55 -1.21
CA GLN A 84 -12.39 11.82 0.19
C GLN A 84 -10.95 11.44 0.63
N PHE A 85 -10.33 10.48 -0.05
CA PHE A 85 -9.02 9.92 0.31
C PHE A 85 -7.89 10.34 -0.63
N GLN A 86 -8.15 11.19 -1.63
CA GLN A 86 -7.14 11.65 -2.59
C GLN A 86 -5.89 12.22 -1.93
N ARG A 87 -6.03 12.94 -0.81
CA ARG A 87 -4.87 13.50 -0.08
C ARG A 87 -3.99 12.42 0.58
N GLY A 88 -4.50 11.22 0.76
CA GLY A 88 -3.77 10.05 1.25
C GLY A 88 -3.16 9.20 0.14
N SER A 89 -3.24 9.60 -1.13
CA SER A 89 -2.83 8.78 -2.27
C SER A 89 -1.32 8.56 -2.42
N ARG A 90 -0.53 9.04 -1.46
CA ARG A 90 0.92 8.95 -1.43
C ARG A 90 1.34 8.55 -0.03
N LYS A 91 2.44 7.79 0.05
CA LYS A 91 3.02 7.41 1.33
C LYS A 91 3.34 8.69 2.12
N PRO A 92 2.79 8.85 3.34
CA PRO A 92 3.07 10.03 4.14
C PRO A 92 4.58 10.08 4.44
N PRO A 93 5.17 11.29 4.50
CA PRO A 93 6.55 11.41 4.92
C PRO A 93 6.67 10.86 6.34
N THR A 94 7.42 9.77 6.51
CA THR A 94 7.75 9.27 7.84
C THR A 94 8.68 10.28 8.51
N GLY A 95 8.36 10.67 9.75
CA GLY A 95 9.09 11.71 10.47
C GLY A 95 10.57 11.39 10.67
N ARG A 96 11.40 12.44 10.52
CA ARG A 96 12.88 12.46 10.53
C ARG A 96 13.51 11.68 9.39
N THR A 97 13.79 12.37 8.29
CA THR A 97 15.11 12.20 7.67
C THR A 97 16.14 12.39 8.78
N ASP A 98 16.91 11.37 9.14
CA ASP A 98 18.07 11.48 10.04
C ASP A 98 19.23 12.30 9.40
N GLY A 99 18.91 13.16 8.43
CA GLY A 99 19.82 14.18 7.95
C GLY A 99 20.14 15.16 9.09
N PRO A 100 21.35 15.75 9.07
CA PRO A 100 21.73 16.75 10.07
C PRO A 100 20.66 17.86 10.06
N ARG A 101 20.07 18.12 11.23
CA ARG A 101 19.08 19.20 11.35
C ARG A 101 19.69 20.48 10.81
N PRO A 102 18.99 21.25 9.96
CA PRO A 102 19.49 22.55 9.53
C PRO A 102 19.83 23.36 10.78
N ARG A 103 21.05 23.90 10.83
CA ARG A 103 21.50 24.76 11.93
C ARG A 103 20.56 25.96 11.96
N LEU A 104 19.75 26.06 13.00
CA LEU A 104 18.88 27.21 13.19
C LEU A 104 19.78 28.41 13.49
N GLU A 105 19.86 29.35 12.55
CA GLU A 105 20.47 30.65 12.79
C GLU A 105 19.41 31.61 13.31
N LEU A 106 19.69 32.24 14.45
CA LEU A 106 18.83 33.27 14.98
C LEU A 106 18.87 34.47 14.04
N ILE A 107 17.79 34.72 13.31
CA ILE A 107 17.61 35.93 12.50
C ILE A 107 17.49 37.12 13.47
N ARG A 108 18.63 37.68 13.89
CA ARG A 108 18.70 38.86 14.78
C ARG A 108 18.43 40.18 14.04
N GLY A 109 18.42 40.17 12.71
CA GLY A 109 18.36 41.37 11.86
C GLY A 109 17.08 41.55 11.05
N GLY A 110 16.00 40.80 11.33
CA GLY A 110 14.72 41.03 10.66
C GLY A 110 14.05 42.31 11.17
N PRO A 111 13.22 43.00 10.35
CA PRO A 111 12.44 44.13 10.85
C PRO A 111 11.65 43.65 12.08
N THR A 112 11.67 44.43 13.15
CA THR A 112 10.86 44.20 14.34
C THR A 112 9.42 44.02 13.87
N ARG A 113 8.94 42.77 13.79
CA ARG A 113 7.51 42.52 13.65
C ARG A 113 6.88 43.19 14.86
N GLY A 114 6.13 44.25 14.62
CA GLY A 114 5.37 44.94 15.67
C GLY A 114 4.63 43.90 16.52
N ARG A 115 4.47 44.19 17.82
CA ARG A 115 3.72 43.34 18.75
C ARG A 115 2.46 42.82 18.04
N HIS A 116 2.25 41.50 18.09
CA HIS A 116 1.10 40.84 17.49
C HIS A 116 -0.15 41.70 17.61
N GLU A 117 -0.63 42.23 16.48
CA GLU A 117 -1.89 42.96 16.49
C GLU A 117 -2.98 41.98 16.86
N ARG A 118 -3.63 42.23 18.00
CA ARG A 118 -4.77 41.45 18.44
C ARG A 118 -5.86 41.62 17.40
N TRP A 119 -6.32 40.50 16.84
CA TRP A 119 -7.46 40.49 15.93
C TRP A 119 -8.61 41.30 16.52
N ARG A 120 -9.11 42.27 15.75
CA ARG A 120 -10.31 43.04 16.08
C ARG A 120 -11.40 42.67 15.07
N PRO A 121 -12.61 42.30 15.51
CA PRO A 121 -13.73 42.10 14.60
C PRO A 121 -14.02 43.42 13.88
N ARG A 122 -14.42 43.34 12.61
CA ARG A 122 -14.90 44.52 11.89
C ARG A 122 -16.23 44.94 12.52
N SER A 123 -16.32 46.18 12.99
CA SER A 123 -17.60 46.76 13.40
C SER A 123 -18.43 47.00 12.14
N THR A 124 -19.51 46.26 11.99
CA THR A 124 -20.53 46.48 10.97
C THR A 124 -21.21 47.82 11.25
N GLN A 125 -21.19 48.72 10.26
CA GLN A 125 -22.15 49.84 10.15
C GLN A 125 -23.31 49.38 9.29
#